data_AF-A0AAU3C0C6-F1
#
_entry.id   AF-A0AAU3C0C6-F1
#
_cell.length_a   1.000
_cell.length_b   1.000
_cell.length_c   1.000
_cell.angle_alpha   90.00
_cell.angle_beta   90.00
_cell.angle_gamma   90.00
#
_symmetry.space_group_name_H-M   'P 1'
#
loop_
_entity.id
_entity.type
_entity.pdbx_description
1 polymer ?
#
loop_
_entity_poly.entity_id
_entity_poly.type
_entity_poly.pdbx_seq_one_letter_code
_entity_poly.pdbx_strand_id
1 'polypeptide(L)'
;MTDPVSRTILLLDIEKYSDRDDVEQAYLRRMLYDITDRALESAGIDERLRLRADRGDSVMELIDANASVTALLRALLTEVPAQLRAVNRMASSSAQIRLRGVVATGYVAVDAYDGWVGSDLNHACRLLDAGLLRAALRERPNDFALCVSESVHAGIVRHNHPGIPADGFHPVTVDSKNGPLRAWLHGPVPHGADDHDGHSEKGGAPAPGGSGESPAPGPGATGAGATGPGHTGAGTTGAGASQVTEAEAPGPEAAGPQAEPARAAAPPGNVVFNFNGGSPSFGGSLVGGDQHGVSGGQVTGDVHLGGSGSGSGGESA
;
A
#
# COMPACT_ATOMS: atom_id res chain seq x y z
N MET A 1 -21.27 12.81 -18.57
CA MET A 1 -20.45 13.64 -17.67
C MET A 1 -21.37 14.21 -16.61
N THR A 2 -21.03 14.02 -15.36
CA THR A 2 -21.70 14.58 -14.19
C THR A 2 -21.33 16.05 -14.00
N ASP A 3 -22.12 16.79 -13.22
CA ASP A 3 -21.74 18.15 -12.83
C ASP A 3 -20.44 18.12 -12.00
N PRO A 4 -19.50 19.08 -12.19
CA PRO A 4 -18.29 19.15 -11.40
C PRO A 4 -18.60 19.35 -9.91
N VAL A 5 -18.16 18.41 -9.07
CA VAL A 5 -18.34 18.46 -7.61
C VAL A 5 -17.02 18.81 -6.92
N SER A 6 -17.12 19.54 -5.80
CA SER A 6 -15.95 19.82 -4.96
C SER A 6 -15.43 18.51 -4.35
N ARG A 7 -14.13 18.25 -4.53
CA ARG A 7 -13.43 17.08 -3.99
C ARG A 7 -12.14 17.53 -3.30
N THR A 8 -11.74 16.76 -2.29
CA THR A 8 -10.34 16.72 -1.86
C THR A 8 -9.64 15.67 -2.70
N ILE A 9 -8.50 16.04 -3.29
CA ILE A 9 -7.73 15.21 -4.21
C ILE A 9 -6.46 14.80 -3.47
N LEU A 10 -6.31 13.51 -3.18
CA LEU A 10 -5.06 12.95 -2.65
C LEU A 10 -4.39 12.14 -3.76
N LEU A 11 -3.13 12.46 -4.04
CA LEU A 11 -2.26 11.69 -4.92
C LEU A 11 -1.08 11.15 -4.11
N LEU A 12 -0.74 9.88 -4.30
CA LEU A 12 0.47 9.25 -3.77
C LEU A 12 1.15 8.42 -4.86
N ASP A 13 2.48 8.45 -4.91
CA ASP A 13 3.30 7.84 -5.96
C ASP A 13 4.61 7.28 -5.40
N ILE A 14 5.04 6.13 -5.90
CA ILE A 14 6.28 5.43 -5.50
C ILE A 14 7.49 5.94 -6.29
N GLU A 15 8.55 6.35 -5.60
CA GLU A 15 9.83 6.68 -6.23
C GLU A 15 10.45 5.46 -6.92
N LYS A 16 10.80 5.63 -8.21
CA LYS A 16 11.56 4.65 -9.02
C LYS A 16 10.89 3.26 -9.08
N TYR A 17 9.56 3.24 -9.24
CA TYR A 17 8.81 1.99 -9.40
C TYR A 17 9.23 1.19 -10.65
N SER A 18 9.45 1.86 -11.78
CA SER A 18 9.85 1.20 -13.04
C SER A 18 11.27 0.62 -13.04
N ASP A 19 12.11 0.97 -12.07
CA ASP A 19 13.46 0.41 -11.91
C ASP A 19 13.44 -0.97 -11.21
N ARG A 20 12.24 -1.44 -10.79
CA ARG A 20 12.03 -2.64 -9.96
C ARG A 20 11.54 -3.82 -10.80
N ASP A 21 11.85 -5.05 -10.37
CA ASP A 21 11.27 -6.25 -10.99
C ASP A 21 9.79 -6.44 -10.64
N ASP A 22 9.10 -7.34 -11.35
CA ASP A 22 7.65 -7.56 -11.20
C ASP A 22 7.24 -7.99 -9.77
N VAL A 23 8.12 -8.67 -9.03
CA VAL A 23 7.86 -9.14 -7.65
C VAL A 23 8.00 -7.97 -6.67
N GLU A 24 9.04 -7.16 -6.84
CA GLU A 24 9.23 -5.92 -6.09
C GLU A 24 8.09 -4.92 -6.37
N GLN A 25 7.70 -4.74 -7.64
CA GLN A 25 6.57 -3.91 -8.07
C GLN A 25 5.25 -4.34 -7.41
N ALA A 26 4.94 -5.63 -7.41
CA ALA A 26 3.73 -6.17 -6.77
C ALA A 26 3.74 -5.96 -5.24
N TYR A 27 4.89 -6.16 -4.59
CA TYR A 27 5.05 -5.90 -3.16
C TYR A 27 4.87 -4.41 -2.82
N LEU A 28 5.59 -3.52 -3.51
CA LEU A 28 5.55 -2.07 -3.28
C LEU A 28 4.14 -1.51 -3.52
N ARG A 29 3.43 -1.99 -4.55
CA ARG A 29 2.04 -1.61 -4.82
C ARG A 29 1.11 -1.99 -3.66
N ARG A 30 1.21 -3.21 -3.12
CA ARG A 30 0.45 -3.59 -1.92
C ARG A 30 0.77 -2.66 -0.74
N MET A 31 2.05 -2.34 -0.52
CA MET A 31 2.44 -1.45 0.58
C MET A 31 1.91 -0.02 0.40
N LEU A 32 1.86 0.50 -0.84
CA LEU A 32 1.23 1.80 -1.14
C LEU A 32 -0.24 1.81 -0.74
N TYR A 33 -1.02 0.78 -1.12
CA TYR A 33 -2.43 0.69 -0.76
C TYR A 33 -2.62 0.55 0.75
N ASP A 34 -1.91 -0.37 1.41
CA ASP A 34 -1.98 -0.58 2.87
C ASP A 34 -1.69 0.73 3.66
N ILE A 35 -0.68 1.50 3.24
CA ILE A 35 -0.31 2.77 3.87
C ILE A 35 -1.37 3.84 3.63
N THR A 36 -1.88 3.93 2.40
CA THR A 36 -2.93 4.89 1.99
C THR A 36 -4.22 4.63 2.73
N ASP A 37 -4.65 3.37 2.82
CA ASP A 37 -5.88 2.98 3.50
C ASP A 37 -5.84 3.32 4.99
N ARG A 38 -4.77 2.95 5.70
CA ARG A 38 -4.60 3.32 7.11
C ARG A 38 -4.51 4.83 7.35
N ALA A 39 -3.90 5.58 6.42
CA ALA A 39 -3.86 7.05 6.51
C ALA A 39 -5.26 7.66 6.36
N LEU A 40 -6.09 7.13 5.45
CA LEU A 40 -7.48 7.56 5.26
C LEU A 40 -8.37 7.15 6.44
N GLU A 41 -8.25 5.91 6.92
CA GLU A 41 -8.97 5.41 8.11
C GLU A 41 -8.66 6.23 9.36
N SER A 42 -7.38 6.56 9.61
CA SER A 42 -6.98 7.41 10.75
C SER A 42 -7.48 8.86 10.63
N ALA A 43 -7.81 9.31 9.42
CA ALA A 43 -8.48 10.58 9.16
C ALA A 43 -10.01 10.51 9.24
N GLY A 44 -10.59 9.32 9.49
CA GLY A 44 -12.04 9.07 9.49
C GLY A 44 -12.67 8.98 8.10
N ILE A 45 -11.89 8.65 7.07
CA ILE A 45 -12.30 8.61 5.66
C ILE A 45 -12.47 7.14 5.24
N ASP A 46 -13.70 6.65 5.34
CA ASP A 46 -14.06 5.32 4.88
C ASP A 46 -14.24 5.24 3.36
N GLU A 47 -14.51 4.03 2.85
CA GLU A 47 -14.74 3.77 1.42
C GLU A 47 -15.95 4.51 0.83
N ARG A 48 -16.92 4.94 1.64
CA ARG A 48 -18.10 5.70 1.15
C ARG A 48 -17.77 7.16 0.91
N LEU A 49 -16.73 7.68 1.57
CA LEU A 49 -16.27 9.06 1.45
C LEU A 49 -15.18 9.26 0.39
N ARG A 50 -14.86 8.25 -0.43
CA ARG A 50 -13.80 8.34 -1.46
C ARG A 50 -14.13 7.53 -2.72
N LEU A 51 -13.62 8.00 -3.85
CA LEU A 51 -13.47 7.20 -5.06
C LEU A 51 -11.98 7.01 -5.31
N ARG A 52 -11.56 5.78 -5.63
CA ARG A 52 -10.17 5.40 -5.90
C ARG A 52 -9.96 5.10 -7.38
N ALA A 53 -8.87 5.61 -7.96
CA ALA A 53 -8.36 5.21 -9.26
C ALA A 53 -6.95 4.62 -9.08
N ASP A 54 -6.78 3.41 -9.59
CA ASP A 54 -5.52 2.66 -9.60
C ASP A 54 -4.70 3.04 -10.84
N ARG A 55 -3.42 3.38 -10.66
CA ARG A 55 -2.48 3.72 -11.73
C ARG A 55 -1.23 2.84 -11.70
N GLY A 56 -1.21 1.76 -10.92
CA GLY A 56 -0.09 0.84 -10.78
C GLY A 56 0.92 1.25 -9.71
N ASP A 57 1.73 2.26 -10.01
CA ASP A 57 2.77 2.82 -9.12
C ASP A 57 2.27 3.96 -8.22
N SER A 58 1.05 4.41 -8.50
CA SER A 58 0.42 5.56 -7.91
C SER A 58 -1.06 5.29 -7.62
N VAL A 59 -1.56 5.97 -6.57
CA VAL A 59 -2.98 5.93 -6.16
C VAL A 59 -3.53 7.35 -6.16
N MET A 60 -4.76 7.46 -6.66
CA MET A 60 -5.47 8.71 -6.81
C MET A 60 -6.83 8.59 -6.11
N GLU A 61 -7.09 9.46 -5.15
CA GLU A 61 -8.34 9.49 -4.38
C GLU A 61 -9.11 10.78 -4.65
N LEU A 62 -10.39 10.68 -5.00
CA LEU A 62 -11.35 11.77 -4.92
C LEU A 62 -12.19 11.60 -3.66
N ILE A 63 -11.79 12.33 -2.62
CA ILE A 63 -12.40 12.32 -1.31
C ILE A 63 -13.54 13.36 -1.28
N ASP A 64 -14.64 13.01 -0.62
CA ASP A 64 -15.81 13.84 -0.46
C ASP A 64 -15.55 15.15 0.30
N ALA A 65 -16.25 16.22 -0.08
CA ALA A 65 -16.10 17.54 0.55
C ALA A 65 -16.51 17.57 2.03
N ASN A 66 -17.29 16.59 2.50
CA ASN A 66 -17.64 16.44 3.91
C ASN A 66 -16.53 15.83 4.78
N ALA A 67 -15.49 15.24 4.16
CA ALA A 67 -14.35 14.68 4.88
C ALA A 67 -13.43 15.78 5.42
N SER A 68 -12.82 15.55 6.59
CA SER A 68 -11.95 16.54 7.23
C SER A 68 -10.56 16.58 6.59
N VAL A 69 -10.31 17.59 5.74
CA VAL A 69 -8.97 17.89 5.18
C VAL A 69 -7.92 18.08 6.29
N THR A 70 -8.32 18.66 7.44
CA THR A 70 -7.47 18.82 8.62
C THR A 70 -7.11 17.49 9.29
N ALA A 71 -8.02 16.50 9.29
CA ALA A 71 -7.70 15.15 9.76
C ALA A 71 -6.79 14.42 8.76
N LEU A 72 -7.07 14.54 7.46
CA LEU A 72 -6.25 13.98 6.39
C LEU A 72 -4.80 14.50 6.44
N LEU A 73 -4.61 15.82 6.49
CA LEU A 73 -3.27 16.40 6.55
C LEU A 73 -2.51 15.96 7.79
N ARG A 74 -3.17 15.85 8.95
CA ARG A 74 -2.55 15.27 10.17
C ARG A 74 -2.07 13.84 9.91
N ALA A 75 -2.94 12.97 9.39
CA ALA A 75 -2.60 11.57 9.11
C ALA A 75 -1.45 11.43 8.10
N LEU A 76 -1.41 12.26 7.07
CA LEU A 76 -0.30 12.30 6.11
C LEU A 76 1.01 12.81 6.74
N LEU A 77 0.94 13.72 7.71
CA LEU A 77 2.12 14.26 8.40
C LEU A 77 2.65 13.34 9.53
N THR A 78 1.80 12.53 10.16
CA THR A 78 2.19 11.64 11.27
C THR A 78 2.26 10.17 10.86
N GLU A 79 1.17 9.61 10.33
CA GLU A 79 1.02 8.17 10.10
C GLU A 79 1.80 7.69 8.89
N VAL A 80 1.76 8.40 7.76
CA VAL A 80 2.50 7.97 6.56
C VAL A 80 4.02 7.88 6.83
N PRO A 81 4.71 8.90 7.40
CA PRO A 81 6.10 8.77 7.79
C PRO A 81 6.38 7.67 8.84
N ALA A 82 5.46 7.44 9.78
CA ALA A 82 5.61 6.39 10.78
C ALA A 82 5.52 4.98 10.15
N GLN A 83 4.55 4.76 9.27
CA GLN A 83 4.36 3.51 8.54
C GLN A 83 5.52 3.22 7.59
N LEU A 84 5.95 4.20 6.79
CA LEU A 84 7.11 4.04 5.90
C LEU A 84 8.37 3.63 6.68
N ARG A 85 8.63 4.25 7.84
CA ARG A 85 9.74 3.87 8.75
C ARG A 85 9.58 2.49 9.39
N ALA A 86 8.36 1.96 9.50
CA ALA A 86 8.12 0.61 10.00
C ALA A 86 8.41 -0.42 8.89
N VAL A 87 7.89 -0.17 7.69
CA VAL A 87 8.09 -1.02 6.49
C VAL A 87 9.56 -1.05 6.07
N ASN A 88 10.18 0.12 5.87
CA ASN A 88 11.55 0.24 5.37
C ASN A 88 12.63 -0.30 6.31
N ARG A 89 12.31 -0.50 7.59
CA ARG A 89 13.18 -1.12 8.60
C ARG A 89 13.26 -2.65 8.45
N MET A 90 12.20 -3.25 7.92
CA MET A 90 12.10 -4.71 7.71
C MET A 90 12.40 -5.10 6.26
N ALA A 91 12.40 -4.14 5.34
CA ALA A 91 12.69 -4.32 3.92
C ALA A 91 14.21 -4.41 3.63
N SER A 92 14.56 -5.13 2.57
CA SER A 92 15.85 -4.95 1.89
C SER A 92 15.93 -3.54 1.29
N SER A 93 17.13 -3.04 0.99
CA SER A 93 17.30 -1.77 0.27
C SER A 93 16.55 -1.73 -1.07
N SER A 94 16.30 -2.88 -1.69
CA SER A 94 15.53 -2.97 -2.93
C SER A 94 14.02 -2.92 -2.69
N ALA A 95 13.51 -3.48 -1.58
CA ALA A 95 12.10 -3.43 -1.19
C ALA A 95 11.69 -2.18 -0.38
N GLN A 96 12.59 -1.21 -0.16
CA GLN A 96 12.27 0.05 0.52
C GLN A 96 11.37 0.94 -0.35
N ILE A 97 10.29 1.42 0.24
CA ILE A 97 9.27 2.27 -0.38
C ILE A 97 9.47 3.74 0.03
N ARG A 98 9.46 4.65 -0.95
CA ARG A 98 9.56 6.10 -0.72
C ARG A 98 8.48 6.78 -1.55
N LEU A 99 7.75 7.72 -0.95
CA LEU A 99 6.52 8.28 -1.52
C LEU A 99 6.63 9.78 -1.81
N ARG A 100 6.06 10.17 -2.94
CA ARG A 100 5.70 11.56 -3.26
C ARG A 100 4.19 11.70 -3.05
N GLY A 101 3.74 12.84 -2.52
CA GLY A 101 2.34 13.08 -2.24
C GLY A 101 1.88 14.50 -2.57
N VAL A 102 0.64 14.62 -3.04
CA VAL A 102 -0.05 15.90 -3.25
C VAL A 102 -1.43 15.86 -2.60
N VAL A 103 -1.78 16.91 -1.86
CA VAL A 103 -3.17 17.18 -1.46
C VAL A 103 -3.65 18.48 -2.10
N ALA A 104 -4.74 18.40 -2.84
CA ALA A 104 -5.42 19.55 -3.43
C ALA A 104 -6.92 19.55 -3.08
N THR A 105 -7.57 20.68 -3.29
CA THR A 105 -9.04 20.80 -3.28
C THR A 105 -9.46 21.54 -4.54
N GLY A 106 -10.57 21.10 -5.15
CA GLY A 106 -11.05 21.66 -6.40
C GLY A 106 -12.24 20.91 -6.98
N TYR A 107 -12.65 21.27 -8.19
CA TYR A 107 -13.83 20.70 -8.85
C TYR A 107 -13.44 19.59 -9.82
N VAL A 108 -14.12 18.45 -9.69
CA VAL A 108 -13.92 17.26 -10.54
C VAL A 108 -15.27 16.71 -10.97
N ALA A 109 -15.44 16.47 -12.26
CA ALA A 109 -16.54 15.74 -12.85
C ALA A 109 -16.09 14.31 -13.20
N VAL A 110 -17.05 13.38 -13.25
CA VAL A 110 -16.87 12.04 -13.82
C VAL A 110 -17.57 11.99 -15.16
N ASP A 111 -16.91 11.50 -16.22
CA ASP A 111 -17.46 11.43 -17.57
C ASP A 111 -18.43 10.25 -17.77
N ALA A 112 -18.62 9.76 -18.99
CA ALA A 112 -19.51 8.62 -19.29
C ALA A 112 -18.79 7.26 -19.32
N TYR A 113 -17.46 7.26 -19.13
CA TYR A 113 -16.55 6.12 -19.13
C TYR A 113 -15.82 6.00 -17.78
N ASP A 114 -16.44 6.55 -16.72
CA ASP A 114 -15.88 6.70 -15.37
C ASP A 114 -14.55 7.50 -15.29
N GLY A 115 -14.21 8.23 -16.36
CA GLY A 115 -13.02 9.07 -16.43
C GLY A 115 -13.16 10.35 -15.61
N TRP A 116 -12.13 10.70 -14.84
CA TRP A 116 -12.14 11.88 -13.98
C TRP A 116 -11.60 13.11 -14.72
N VAL A 117 -12.37 14.19 -14.71
CA VAL A 117 -12.11 15.40 -15.51
C VAL A 117 -12.20 16.65 -14.63
N GLY A 118 -11.13 17.43 -14.57
CA GLY A 118 -11.10 18.73 -13.88
C GLY A 118 -9.77 19.46 -14.05
N SER A 119 -9.79 20.79 -14.11
CA SER A 119 -8.55 21.60 -14.13
C SER A 119 -7.71 21.36 -12.88
N ASP A 120 -8.36 21.27 -11.73
CA ASP A 120 -7.70 21.18 -10.43
C ASP A 120 -7.07 19.80 -10.21
N LEU A 121 -7.71 18.74 -10.73
CA LEU A 121 -7.12 17.40 -10.83
C LEU A 121 -5.88 17.41 -11.72
N ASN A 122 -5.97 18.01 -12.91
CA ASN A 122 -4.82 18.15 -13.81
C ASN A 122 -3.67 18.98 -13.19
N HIS A 123 -3.98 19.98 -12.35
CA HIS A 123 -2.98 20.72 -11.58
C HIS A 123 -2.34 19.86 -10.48
N ALA A 124 -3.14 19.09 -9.73
CA ALA A 124 -2.63 18.16 -8.74
C ALA A 124 -1.66 17.13 -9.35
N CYS A 125 -2.02 16.52 -10.48
CA CYS A 125 -1.15 15.57 -11.19
C CYS A 125 0.18 16.23 -11.61
N ARG A 126 0.13 17.43 -12.18
CA ARG A 126 1.35 18.19 -12.56
C ARG A 126 2.24 18.54 -11.37
N LEU A 127 1.66 18.80 -10.19
CA LEU A 127 2.43 19.00 -8.97
C LEU A 127 3.11 17.71 -8.50
N LEU A 128 2.46 16.55 -8.63
CA LEU A 128 3.03 15.24 -8.31
C LEU A 128 4.20 14.91 -9.24
N ASP A 129 4.01 15.17 -10.54
CA ASP A 129 4.99 14.98 -11.61
C ASP A 129 6.12 16.01 -11.65
N ALA A 130 6.09 17.03 -10.77
CA ALA A 130 7.10 18.08 -10.75
C ALA A 130 8.49 17.54 -10.37
N GLY A 131 9.54 18.07 -11.02
CA GLY A 131 10.93 17.84 -10.62
C GLY A 131 11.18 18.20 -9.15
N LEU A 132 10.48 19.22 -8.64
CA LEU A 132 10.47 19.64 -7.24
C LEU A 132 10.24 18.48 -6.25
N LEU A 133 9.19 17.66 -6.43
CA LEU A 133 8.90 16.58 -5.46
C LEU A 133 9.92 15.44 -5.56
N ARG A 134 10.48 15.18 -6.74
CA ARG A 134 11.60 14.24 -6.92
C ARG A 134 12.87 14.74 -6.22
N ALA A 135 13.18 16.03 -6.33
CA ALA A 135 14.31 16.65 -5.63
C ALA A 135 14.10 16.68 -4.10
N ALA A 136 12.90 17.05 -3.65
CA ALA A 136 12.54 17.08 -2.24
C ALA A 136 12.65 15.71 -1.59
N LEU A 137 12.20 14.64 -2.25
CA LEU A 137 12.35 13.29 -1.73
C LEU A 137 13.82 12.83 -1.75
N ARG A 138 14.59 13.15 -2.80
CA ARG A 138 16.02 12.81 -2.93
C ARG A 138 16.90 13.46 -1.85
N GLU A 139 16.64 14.70 -1.46
CA GLU A 139 17.46 15.45 -0.49
C GLU A 139 17.10 15.17 0.98
N ARG A 140 16.10 14.32 1.24
CA ARG A 140 15.54 14.11 2.57
C ARG A 140 15.92 12.79 3.23
N PRO A 141 16.14 12.79 4.56
CA PRO A 141 16.34 11.57 5.35
C PRO A 141 15.02 10.86 5.70
N ASN A 142 13.86 11.40 5.32
CA ASN A 142 12.57 10.74 5.45
C ASN A 142 12.02 10.32 4.08
N ASP A 143 11.22 9.26 4.09
CA ASP A 143 10.75 8.58 2.88
C ASP A 143 9.45 9.18 2.32
N PHE A 144 9.09 10.41 2.72
CA PHE A 144 7.87 11.07 2.26
C PHE A 144 8.09 12.56 1.98
N ALA A 145 7.74 12.99 0.77
CA ALA A 145 7.67 14.39 0.36
C ALA A 145 6.20 14.75 0.04
N LEU A 146 5.65 15.71 0.78
CA LEU A 146 4.25 16.15 0.65
C LEU A 146 4.20 17.60 0.16
N CYS A 147 3.41 17.82 -0.90
CA CYS A 147 3.06 19.15 -1.40
C CYS A 147 1.55 19.39 -1.29
N VAL A 148 1.12 20.64 -1.13
CA VAL A 148 -0.30 21.00 -1.08
C VAL A 148 -0.62 22.17 -2.01
N SER A 149 -1.83 22.19 -2.57
CA SER A 149 -2.26 23.28 -3.47
C SER A 149 -2.46 24.61 -2.72
N GLU A 150 -2.50 25.71 -3.47
CA GLU A 150 -2.80 27.04 -2.92
C GLU A 150 -4.12 27.08 -2.13
N SER A 151 -5.17 26.43 -2.63
CA SER A 151 -6.47 26.32 -1.95
C SER A 151 -6.37 25.60 -0.60
N VAL A 152 -5.56 24.53 -0.51
CA VAL A 152 -5.36 23.78 0.74
C VAL A 152 -4.51 24.57 1.73
N HIS A 153 -3.45 25.24 1.26
CA HIS A 153 -2.63 26.08 2.12
C HIS A 153 -3.43 27.28 2.66
N ALA A 154 -4.11 28.01 1.78
CA ALA A 154 -4.92 29.17 2.16
C ALA A 154 -6.18 28.79 2.97
N GLY A 155 -6.78 27.63 2.70
CA GLY A 155 -7.97 27.15 3.41
C GLY A 155 -7.66 26.61 4.80
N ILE A 156 -6.56 25.86 4.96
CA ILE A 156 -6.29 25.04 6.15
C ILE A 156 -4.92 25.34 6.76
N VAL A 157 -3.83 25.16 6.00
CA VAL A 157 -2.47 25.13 6.58
C VAL A 157 -2.09 26.46 7.23
N ARG A 158 -2.37 27.61 6.57
CA ARG A 158 -2.00 28.94 7.08
C ARG A 158 -2.59 29.27 8.46
N HIS A 159 -3.63 28.55 8.89
CA HIS A 159 -4.32 28.76 10.16
C HIS A 159 -3.69 27.96 11.32
N ASN A 160 -2.64 27.19 11.06
CA ASN A 160 -1.83 26.49 12.07
C ASN A 160 -2.67 25.63 13.03
N HIS A 161 -3.63 24.87 12.49
CA HIS A 161 -4.45 23.95 13.28
C HIS A 161 -3.55 22.96 14.04
N PRO A 162 -3.94 22.49 15.24
CA PRO A 162 -3.11 21.57 16.03
C PRO A 162 -2.65 20.38 15.19
N GLY A 163 -1.34 20.11 15.16
CA GLY A 163 -0.74 19.02 14.35
C GLY A 163 -0.58 19.30 12.85
N ILE A 164 -0.83 20.53 12.38
CA ILE A 164 -0.47 21.01 11.04
C ILE A 164 0.39 22.27 11.21
N PRO A 165 1.73 22.13 11.32
CA PRO A 165 2.62 23.26 11.56
C PRO A 165 2.74 24.13 10.31
N ALA A 166 2.18 25.34 10.34
CA ALA A 166 2.13 26.24 9.18
C ALA A 166 3.52 26.71 8.73
N ASP A 167 4.44 26.89 9.67
CA ASP A 167 5.85 27.23 9.47
C ASP A 167 6.65 26.10 8.79
N GLY A 168 6.17 24.86 8.90
CA GLY A 168 6.70 23.71 8.18
C GLY A 168 6.32 23.65 6.70
N PHE A 169 5.52 24.58 6.17
CA PHE A 169 5.13 24.61 4.75
C PHE A 169 5.71 25.84 4.05
N HIS A 170 6.49 25.62 2.99
CA HIS A 170 7.17 26.68 2.27
C HIS A 170 6.57 26.87 0.87
N PRO A 171 6.33 28.13 0.43
CA PRO A 171 5.78 28.41 -0.88
C PRO A 171 6.77 28.00 -1.97
N VAL A 172 6.25 27.37 -3.02
CA VAL A 172 6.98 26.90 -4.20
C VAL A 172 6.20 27.24 -5.45
N THR A 173 6.90 27.48 -6.55
CA THR A 173 6.29 27.67 -7.87
C THR A 173 6.81 26.61 -8.81
N VAL A 174 5.92 25.84 -9.42
CA VAL A 174 6.28 24.81 -10.41
C VAL A 174 5.92 25.32 -11.79
N ASP A 175 6.93 25.47 -12.65
CA ASP A 175 6.71 25.77 -14.06
C ASP A 175 5.91 24.65 -14.74
N SER A 176 4.86 25.01 -15.48
CA SER A 176 4.06 24.07 -16.25
C SER A 176 3.73 24.64 -17.62
N LYS A 177 3.39 23.77 -18.57
CA LYS A 177 2.98 24.17 -19.94
C LYS A 177 1.76 25.12 -19.98
N ASN A 178 1.01 25.24 -18.89
CA ASN A 178 -0.14 26.14 -18.76
C ASN A 178 0.12 27.31 -17.79
N GLY A 179 1.39 27.64 -17.53
CA GLY A 179 1.81 28.68 -16.60
C GLY A 179 2.26 28.16 -15.23
N PRO A 180 2.74 29.06 -14.36
CA PRO A 180 3.26 28.71 -13.04
C PRO A 180 2.16 28.18 -12.10
N LEU A 181 2.41 27.03 -11.50
CA LEU A 181 1.53 26.42 -10.48
C LEU A 181 2.09 26.73 -9.09
N ARG A 182 1.33 27.51 -8.31
CA ARG A 182 1.68 27.81 -6.91
C ARG A 182 1.26 26.69 -5.98
N ALA A 183 2.18 26.25 -5.14
CA ALA A 183 1.94 25.19 -4.16
C ALA A 183 2.80 25.42 -2.91
N TRP A 184 2.63 24.56 -1.91
CA TRP A 184 3.37 24.61 -0.65
C TRP A 184 3.98 23.24 -0.33
N LEU A 185 5.30 23.17 -0.25
CA LEU A 185 6.03 21.97 0.11
C LEU A 185 6.16 21.89 1.63
N HIS A 186 5.76 20.77 2.25
CA HIS A 186 6.04 20.51 3.66
C HIS A 186 7.51 20.12 3.84
N GLY A 187 8.25 20.78 4.75
CA GLY A 187 9.67 20.56 5.01
C GLY A 187 10.61 21.24 4.00
N PRO A 188 11.94 21.05 4.11
CA PRO A 188 12.94 21.81 3.34
C PRO A 188 12.70 21.85 1.83
N VAL A 189 12.87 23.04 1.24
CA VAL A 189 12.83 23.25 -0.22
C VAL A 189 14.20 22.86 -0.82
N PRO A 190 14.24 22.07 -1.89
CA PRO A 190 15.47 21.72 -2.59
C PRO A 190 16.22 22.94 -3.12
N HIS A 191 17.54 22.86 -3.13
CA HIS A 191 18.38 23.90 -3.70
C HIS A 191 18.34 23.79 -5.25
N GLY A 192 18.03 24.90 -5.93
CA GLY A 192 17.89 24.92 -7.40
C GLY A 192 16.48 24.60 -7.93
N ALA A 193 15.45 24.59 -7.08
CA ALA A 193 14.06 24.39 -7.52
C ALA A 193 13.49 25.53 -8.40
N ASP A 194 14.16 26.69 -8.45
CA ASP A 194 13.80 27.83 -9.30
C ASP A 194 14.45 27.76 -10.71
N ASP A 195 15.33 26.79 -10.99
CA ASP A 195 16.07 26.70 -12.25
C ASP A 195 15.41 25.73 -13.26
N HIS A 196 14.74 26.32 -14.25
CA HIS A 196 14.26 25.79 -15.53
C HIS A 196 14.57 24.33 -15.93
N ASP A 197 13.52 23.50 -16.02
CA ASP A 197 13.49 22.29 -16.89
C ASP A 197 12.59 22.51 -18.12
N GLY A 198 13.07 23.37 -19.02
CA GLY A 198 12.48 23.60 -20.33
C GLY A 198 12.80 22.47 -21.32
N HIS A 199 12.18 21.30 -21.16
CA HIS A 199 12.30 20.22 -22.15
C HIS A 199 11.51 20.52 -23.44
N SER A 200 12.18 21.22 -24.37
CA SER A 200 11.79 21.29 -25.78
C SER A 200 11.88 19.93 -26.48
N GLU A 201 11.04 19.79 -27.49
CA GLU A 201 10.75 18.56 -28.21
C GLU A 201 11.90 18.06 -29.11
N LYS A 202 11.97 16.73 -29.30
CA LYS A 202 12.43 16.15 -30.56
C LYS A 202 11.63 14.88 -30.91
N GLY A 203 10.93 14.93 -32.05
CA GLY A 203 10.54 13.76 -32.82
C GLY A 203 9.17 13.16 -32.49
N GLY A 204 8.11 13.70 -33.11
CA GLY A 204 6.81 13.05 -33.17
C GLY A 204 6.64 12.15 -34.40
N ALA A 205 5.89 11.06 -34.24
CA ALA A 205 5.14 10.36 -35.29
C ALA A 205 3.93 9.66 -34.63
N PRO A 206 2.81 9.43 -35.33
CA PRO A 206 1.49 9.48 -34.70
C PRO A 206 0.96 8.13 -34.18
N ALA A 207 0.08 8.21 -33.18
CA ALA A 207 -0.75 7.09 -32.77
C ALA A 207 -1.81 6.78 -33.84
N PRO A 208 -1.96 5.51 -34.27
CA PRO A 208 -3.15 5.08 -35.01
C PRO A 208 -4.27 4.77 -34.02
N GLY A 209 -5.45 5.35 -34.24
CA GLY A 209 -6.68 4.88 -33.60
C GLY A 209 -7.05 3.49 -34.15
N GLY A 210 -7.44 2.57 -33.28
CA GLY A 210 -7.85 1.22 -33.65
C GLY A 210 -8.83 0.65 -32.63
N SER A 211 -10.10 0.59 -33.01
CA SER A 211 -11.17 -0.10 -32.28
C SER A 211 -10.86 -1.59 -32.15
N GLY A 212 -11.20 -2.23 -31.02
CA GLY A 212 -11.13 -3.69 -30.90
C GLY A 212 -11.53 -4.21 -29.52
N GLU A 213 -12.39 -5.23 -29.50
CA GLU A 213 -13.04 -5.85 -28.35
C GLU A 213 -12.15 -6.27 -27.17
N SER A 214 -12.75 -6.22 -25.97
CA SER A 214 -12.36 -7.05 -24.83
C SER A 214 -12.64 -8.54 -25.09
N PRO A 215 -11.85 -9.45 -24.49
CA PRO A 215 -12.36 -10.75 -24.10
C PRO A 215 -12.25 -10.97 -22.58
N ALA A 216 -13.38 -11.26 -21.95
CA ALA A 216 -13.42 -11.83 -20.60
C ALA A 216 -13.10 -13.35 -20.64
N PRO A 217 -12.50 -13.93 -19.59
CA PRO A 217 -12.23 -15.38 -19.54
C PRO A 217 -13.45 -16.17 -19.04
N GLY A 218 -13.80 -17.24 -19.76
CA GLY A 218 -14.86 -18.21 -19.43
C GLY A 218 -14.60 -19.55 -20.13
N PRO A 219 -15.11 -20.70 -19.62
CA PRO A 219 -14.22 -21.85 -19.43
C PRO A 219 -14.48 -23.09 -20.31
N GLY A 220 -13.44 -23.91 -20.48
CA GLY A 220 -13.57 -25.38 -20.43
C GLY A 220 -13.12 -26.23 -21.64
N ALA A 221 -12.39 -27.31 -21.30
CA ALA A 221 -12.44 -28.67 -21.89
C ALA A 221 -11.46 -29.15 -23.00
N THR A 222 -10.47 -29.94 -22.53
CA THR A 222 -10.11 -31.32 -22.96
C THR A 222 -9.31 -31.64 -24.24
N GLY A 223 -8.32 -32.55 -24.06
CA GLY A 223 -7.70 -33.41 -25.08
C GLY A 223 -6.20 -33.17 -25.32
N ALA A 224 -5.23 -34.09 -25.26
CA ALA A 224 -4.97 -35.45 -24.72
C ALA A 224 -3.85 -36.08 -25.59
N GLY A 225 -2.89 -36.83 -24.98
CA GLY A 225 -1.81 -37.55 -25.71
C GLY A 225 -0.40 -37.06 -25.33
N ALA A 226 0.43 -37.66 -24.46
CA ALA A 226 0.88 -39.05 -24.24
C ALA A 226 2.25 -39.37 -24.90
N THR A 227 3.28 -39.65 -24.08
CA THR A 227 4.29 -40.76 -24.15
C THR A 227 5.61 -40.41 -23.43
N GLY A 228 6.12 -41.34 -22.61
CA GLY A 228 7.54 -41.43 -22.18
C GLY A 228 8.25 -42.60 -22.89
N PRO A 229 9.34 -43.22 -22.38
CA PRO A 229 10.05 -43.07 -21.08
C PRO A 229 11.49 -42.51 -21.28
N GLY A 230 12.56 -42.71 -20.48
CA GLY A 230 12.83 -43.53 -19.27
C GLY A 230 14.31 -43.45 -18.81
N HIS A 231 14.78 -44.44 -18.01
CA HIS A 231 16.16 -44.67 -17.50
C HIS A 231 16.74 -43.69 -16.45
N THR A 232 17.73 -44.06 -15.60
CA THR A 232 17.87 -45.11 -14.55
C THR A 232 19.25 -45.01 -13.87
N GLY A 233 19.36 -45.27 -12.55
CA GLY A 233 20.64 -45.42 -11.80
C GLY A 233 20.95 -44.23 -10.88
N ALA A 234 21.19 -44.29 -9.55
CA ALA A 234 21.60 -45.33 -8.57
C ALA A 234 23.12 -45.46 -8.30
N GLY A 235 23.52 -45.36 -7.02
CA GLY A 235 24.88 -45.56 -6.48
C GLY A 235 25.42 -44.35 -5.67
N THR A 236 25.23 -44.19 -4.34
CA THR A 236 25.76 -44.92 -3.14
C THR A 236 27.16 -44.51 -2.63
N THR A 237 27.17 -43.90 -1.44
CA THR A 237 28.11 -44.08 -0.30
C THR A 237 29.61 -43.81 -0.42
N GLY A 238 30.13 -42.98 0.49
CA GLY A 238 31.55 -42.94 0.90
C GLY A 238 31.73 -42.07 2.14
N ALA A 239 32.04 -42.68 3.29
CA ALA A 239 32.24 -41.99 4.57
C ALA A 239 33.73 -41.90 4.94
N GLY A 240 34.10 -40.89 5.73
CA GLY A 240 35.44 -40.75 6.33
C GLY A 240 35.42 -39.70 7.45
N ALA A 241 35.93 -40.05 8.63
CA ALA A 241 35.85 -39.22 9.85
C ALA A 241 37.13 -39.32 10.71
N SER A 242 37.29 -38.35 11.64
CA SER A 242 38.24 -38.32 12.77
C SER A 242 39.71 -37.98 12.41
N GLN A 243 40.49 -37.17 13.14
CA GLN A 243 40.57 -36.84 14.58
C GLN A 243 41.00 -35.35 14.77
N VAL A 244 40.43 -34.53 15.66
CA VAL A 244 40.67 -34.35 17.13
C VAL A 244 42.13 -34.11 17.56
N THR A 245 42.40 -32.95 18.18
CA THR A 245 43.39 -32.72 19.26
C THR A 245 42.90 -31.59 20.18
N GLU A 246 43.34 -31.59 21.44
CA GLU A 246 42.75 -30.88 22.59
C GLU A 246 43.84 -30.39 23.56
N ALA A 247 43.66 -29.22 24.18
CA ALA A 247 44.25 -28.71 25.44
C ALA A 247 43.79 -27.24 25.62
N GLU A 248 42.89 -26.88 26.54
CA GLU A 248 42.93 -26.89 28.02
C GLU A 248 43.48 -25.58 28.62
N ALA A 249 42.82 -25.09 29.68
CA ALA A 249 43.05 -23.80 30.34
C ALA A 249 43.22 -23.97 31.86
N PRO A 250 43.64 -22.94 32.62
CA PRO A 250 43.47 -22.89 34.07
C PRO A 250 42.58 -21.73 34.56
N GLY A 251 41.74 -21.99 35.58
CA GLY A 251 41.05 -20.98 36.41
C GLY A 251 41.83 -20.67 37.70
N PRO A 252 41.20 -20.34 38.86
CA PRO A 252 39.76 -20.15 39.15
C PRO A 252 39.47 -18.89 40.06
N GLU A 253 38.38 -18.94 40.87
CA GLU A 253 37.86 -17.95 41.87
C GLU A 253 37.05 -16.74 41.34
N ALA A 254 35.94 -16.28 41.95
CA ALA A 254 35.19 -16.72 43.15
C ALA A 254 33.66 -16.51 43.00
N ALA A 255 32.85 -17.03 43.94
CA ALA A 255 31.39 -17.17 43.82
C ALA A 255 30.54 -16.01 44.41
N GLY A 256 29.34 -15.82 43.85
CA GLY A 256 28.25 -14.96 44.32
C GLY A 256 26.87 -15.53 43.90
N PRO A 257 25.75 -15.16 44.57
CA PRO A 257 24.57 -16.03 44.65
C PRO A 257 23.70 -16.10 43.39
N GLN A 258 23.09 -17.27 43.19
CA GLN A 258 22.19 -17.60 42.08
C GLN A 258 20.80 -16.97 42.25
N ALA A 259 20.25 -16.41 41.17
CA ALA A 259 18.83 -16.05 41.08
C ALA A 259 18.01 -17.22 40.49
N GLU A 260 16.78 -17.38 40.95
CA GLU A 260 15.91 -18.52 40.58
C GLU A 260 15.59 -18.57 39.07
N PRO A 261 15.46 -19.78 38.47
CA PRO A 261 15.00 -19.90 37.09
C PRO A 261 13.54 -19.45 36.98
N ALA A 262 13.29 -18.56 36.01
CA ALA A 262 11.94 -18.07 35.73
C ALA A 262 10.98 -19.24 35.43
N ARG A 263 9.82 -19.24 36.10
CA ARG A 263 8.75 -20.21 35.88
C ARG A 263 8.39 -20.30 34.38
N ALA A 264 8.27 -21.52 33.88
CA ALA A 264 7.68 -21.77 32.58
C ALA A 264 6.28 -21.15 32.49
N ALA A 265 5.97 -20.55 31.33
CA ALA A 265 4.65 -19.98 31.07
C ALA A 265 3.56 -21.05 31.15
N ALA A 266 2.37 -20.66 31.63
CA ALA A 266 1.21 -21.54 31.67
C ALA A 266 0.80 -21.97 30.24
N PRO A 267 0.17 -23.14 30.07
CA PRO A 267 -0.39 -23.53 28.77
C PRO A 267 -1.41 -22.48 28.28
N PRO A 268 -1.54 -22.28 26.96
CA PRO A 268 -2.46 -21.29 26.40
C PRO A 268 -3.89 -21.53 26.86
N GLY A 269 -4.55 -20.47 27.29
CA GLY A 269 -5.90 -20.54 27.85
C GLY A 269 -6.95 -20.98 26.82
N ASN A 270 -7.91 -21.76 27.26
CA ASN A 270 -9.02 -22.25 26.44
C ASN A 270 -9.77 -21.08 25.78
N VAL A 271 -9.93 -21.10 24.46
CA VAL A 271 -10.75 -20.10 23.74
C VAL A 271 -12.23 -20.37 24.02
N VAL A 272 -12.90 -19.39 24.63
CA VAL A 272 -14.33 -19.47 24.97
C VAL A 272 -15.13 -18.56 24.05
N PHE A 273 -16.05 -19.14 23.27
CA PHE A 273 -16.99 -18.41 22.42
C PHE A 273 -18.33 -18.24 23.16
N ASN A 274 -18.67 -17.01 23.55
CA ASN A 274 -19.95 -16.68 24.20
C ASN A 274 -20.96 -16.16 23.17
N PHE A 275 -22.06 -16.89 22.97
CA PHE A 275 -23.17 -16.50 22.09
C PHE A 275 -24.38 -16.07 22.92
N ASN A 276 -24.64 -14.76 22.97
CA ASN A 276 -25.69 -14.19 23.81
C ASN A 276 -27.06 -14.17 23.09
N GLY A 277 -27.65 -15.35 22.90
CA GLY A 277 -29.02 -15.53 22.42
C GLY A 277 -29.16 -15.86 20.93
N GLY A 278 -30.21 -16.62 20.60
CA GLY A 278 -30.41 -17.23 19.28
C GLY A 278 -29.64 -18.54 19.12
N SER A 279 -30.03 -19.35 18.13
CA SER A 279 -29.28 -20.56 17.73
C SER A 279 -28.20 -20.16 16.72
N PRO A 280 -26.90 -20.17 17.07
CA PRO A 280 -25.86 -19.82 16.12
C PRO A 280 -25.75 -20.89 15.03
N SER A 281 -25.68 -20.46 13.77
CA SER A 281 -25.42 -21.32 12.61
C SER A 281 -24.15 -20.86 11.90
N PHE A 282 -23.30 -21.82 11.51
CA PHE A 282 -22.05 -21.57 10.82
C PHE A 282 -22.06 -22.30 9.48
N GLY A 283 -21.90 -21.57 8.39
CA GLY A 283 -21.82 -22.12 7.03
C GLY A 283 -20.45 -22.71 6.66
N GLY A 284 -19.59 -23.00 7.65
CA GLY A 284 -18.19 -23.37 7.46
C GLY A 284 -17.51 -23.71 8.79
N SER A 285 -16.18 -23.82 8.78
CA SER A 285 -15.40 -24.20 9.97
C SER A 285 -15.15 -23.01 10.91
N LEU A 286 -15.38 -23.22 12.21
CA LEU A 286 -14.98 -22.32 13.28
C LEU A 286 -13.73 -22.90 13.97
N VAL A 287 -12.64 -22.14 14.02
CA VAL A 287 -11.40 -22.54 14.70
C VAL A 287 -11.02 -21.46 15.71
N GLY A 288 -10.72 -21.87 16.94
CA GLY A 288 -10.24 -20.99 18.01
C GLY A 288 -8.80 -21.36 18.41
N GLY A 289 -7.97 -20.34 18.61
CA GLY A 289 -6.57 -20.46 19.00
C GLY A 289 -5.62 -19.82 18.00
N ASP A 290 -4.32 -19.91 18.26
CA ASP A 290 -3.27 -19.42 17.36
C ASP A 290 -3.19 -20.31 16.10
N GLN A 291 -3.19 -19.68 14.93
CA GLN A 291 -3.25 -20.37 13.63
C GLN A 291 -1.92 -20.23 12.89
N HIS A 292 -1.17 -21.34 12.77
CA HIS A 292 0.04 -21.42 11.96
C HIS A 292 -0.29 -21.94 10.55
N GLY A 293 -0.50 -21.02 9.61
CA GLY A 293 -0.71 -21.36 8.20
C GLY A 293 0.60 -21.82 7.51
N VAL A 294 0.61 -23.06 7.00
CA VAL A 294 1.67 -23.57 6.12
C VAL A 294 1.23 -23.50 4.65
N SER A 295 1.87 -22.65 3.86
CA SER A 295 1.62 -22.60 2.41
C SER A 295 2.23 -23.82 1.72
N GLY A 296 1.43 -24.58 0.96
CA GLY A 296 1.89 -25.71 0.15
C GLY A 296 1.34 -27.09 0.55
N GLY A 297 0.55 -27.19 1.62
CA GLY A 297 -0.17 -28.42 1.95
C GLY A 297 -1.32 -28.70 0.98
N GLN A 298 -1.28 -29.83 0.27
CA GLN A 298 -2.39 -30.27 -0.57
C GLN A 298 -3.43 -31.03 0.28
N VAL A 299 -4.67 -30.53 0.32
CA VAL A 299 -5.77 -31.20 1.04
C VAL A 299 -6.52 -32.12 0.07
N THR A 300 -6.62 -33.40 0.43
CA THR A 300 -7.35 -34.42 -0.35
C THR A 300 -8.47 -35.03 0.48
N GLY A 301 -9.71 -34.82 0.05
CA GLY A 301 -10.94 -35.30 0.68
C GLY A 301 -12.14 -34.50 0.17
N ASP A 302 -13.35 -35.03 0.27
CA ASP A 302 -14.55 -34.37 -0.24
C ASP A 302 -14.91 -33.13 0.60
N VAL A 303 -14.89 -31.95 -0.02
CA VAL A 303 -15.23 -30.68 0.61
C VAL A 303 -16.74 -30.45 0.50
N HIS A 304 -17.48 -30.82 1.55
CA HIS A 304 -18.91 -30.55 1.63
C HIS A 304 -19.17 -29.08 2.03
N LEU A 305 -19.44 -28.24 1.02
CA LEU A 305 -19.99 -26.90 1.22
C LEU A 305 -21.50 -26.99 1.50
N GLY A 306 -21.96 -26.42 2.60
CA GLY A 306 -23.35 -26.54 3.06
C GLY A 306 -24.34 -25.77 2.18
N GLY A 307 -25.35 -26.47 1.64
CA GLY A 307 -26.48 -25.85 0.96
C GLY A 307 -27.57 -25.37 1.91
N SER A 308 -28.15 -24.19 1.65
CA SER A 308 -29.25 -23.64 2.45
C SER A 308 -30.57 -24.36 2.16
N GLY A 309 -30.93 -25.32 3.01
CA GLY A 309 -32.25 -25.95 3.00
C GLY A 309 -33.33 -24.97 3.44
N SER A 310 -34.09 -24.39 2.50
CA SER A 310 -35.31 -23.64 2.81
C SER A 310 -36.38 -24.60 3.31
N GLY A 311 -36.67 -24.57 4.62
CA GLY A 311 -37.73 -25.37 5.23
C GLY A 311 -39.11 -24.92 4.77
N SER A 312 -39.62 -25.52 3.71
CA SER A 312 -41.04 -25.41 3.31
C SER A 312 -41.89 -26.32 4.19
N GLY A 313 -42.49 -25.76 5.25
CA GLY A 313 -43.51 -26.47 6.00
C GLY A 313 -44.80 -26.60 5.20
N GLY A 314 -45.30 -27.84 5.06
CA GLY A 314 -46.75 -28.06 5.10
C GLY A 314 -47.26 -27.78 6.54
N GLU A 315 -48.56 -27.70 6.80
CA GLU A 315 -49.71 -28.17 6.03
C GLU A 315 -50.97 -27.52 6.62
N SER A 316 -51.98 -27.16 5.80
CA SER A 316 -53.37 -26.88 6.23
C SER A 316 -54.29 -26.59 5.04
N ALA A 317 -54.81 -27.65 4.39
CA ALA A 317 -56.13 -27.75 3.72
C ALA A 317 -56.21 -29.03 2.88
#